data_AF-A0A5R8WTQ9-F1
#
_entry.id   AF-A0A5R8WTQ9-F1
#
_cell.length_a   1.000
_cell.length_b   1.000
_cell.length_c   1.000
_cell.angle_alpha   90.00
_cell.angle_beta   90.00
_cell.angle_gamma   90.00
#
_symmetry.space_group_name_H-M   'P 1'
#
loop_
_entity.id
_entity.type
_entity.pdbx_description
1 polymer ?
#
loop_
_entity_poly.entity_id
_entity_poly.type
_entity_poly.pdbx_seq_one_letter_code
_entity_poly.pdbx_strand_id
1 'polypeptide(L)'
;MPVPYQPNAALLLALGFEPYRSPAGQTRHSRPSACGQETMVLYDDGELALLEAVNGQLLYSFQGRIASEAELRVLLRQVNWATEPLAYSLTE
;
A
#
# COMPACT_ATOMS: atom_id res chain seq x y z
N MET A 1 -0.56 -23.45 -7.65
CA MET A 1 -0.66 -22.03 -8.05
C MET A 1 0.20 -21.22 -7.09
N PRO A 2 0.86 -20.14 -7.54
CA PRO A 2 1.66 -19.29 -6.65
C PRO A 2 0.77 -18.68 -5.55
N VAL A 3 1.30 -18.62 -4.33
CA VAL A 3 0.61 -17.98 -3.20
C VAL A 3 0.64 -16.46 -3.43
N PRO A 4 -0.50 -15.74 -3.31
CA PRO A 4 -0.53 -14.29 -3.45
C PRO A 4 0.35 -13.63 -2.38
N TYR A 5 1.02 -12.54 -2.75
CA TYR A 5 1.78 -11.76 -1.78
C TYR A 5 0.83 -10.94 -0.90
N GLN A 6 1.03 -10.98 0.42
CA GLN A 6 0.41 -10.06 1.36
C GLN A 6 1.47 -9.34 2.21
N PRO A 7 1.36 -8.01 2.38
CA PRO A 7 2.22 -7.30 3.29
C PRO A 7 1.93 -7.70 4.74
N ASN A 8 2.98 -7.93 5.51
CA ASN A 8 2.83 -8.15 6.94
C ASN A 8 2.62 -6.81 7.69
N ALA A 9 2.13 -6.90 8.93
CA ALA A 9 1.84 -5.73 9.75
C ALA A 9 3.08 -4.84 9.99
N ALA A 10 4.28 -5.43 10.11
CA ALA A 10 5.51 -4.67 10.35
C ALA A 10 5.88 -3.79 9.15
N LEU A 11 5.72 -4.30 7.92
CA LEU A 11 5.90 -3.53 6.70
C LEU A 11 4.88 -2.40 6.63
N LEU A 12 3.60 -2.69 6.88
CA LEU A 12 2.54 -1.67 6.85
C LEU A 12 2.81 -0.54 7.85
N LEU A 13 3.23 -0.86 9.07
CA LEU A 13 3.65 0.13 10.06
C LEU A 13 4.84 0.98 9.58
N ALA A 14 5.85 0.36 8.97
CA ALA A 14 6.99 1.08 8.39
C ALA A 14 6.58 1.99 7.22
N LEU A 15 5.48 1.67 6.53
CA LEU A 15 4.86 2.49 5.49
C LEU A 15 3.87 3.53 6.04
N GLY A 16 3.76 3.67 7.36
CA GLY A 16 2.90 4.64 8.03
C GLY A 16 1.44 4.20 8.18
N PHE A 17 1.11 2.96 7.85
CA PHE A 17 -0.22 2.38 8.05
C PHE A 17 -0.36 1.84 9.47
N GLU A 18 -1.38 2.31 10.18
CA GLU A 18 -1.70 1.85 11.53
C GLU A 18 -2.90 0.89 11.52
N PRO A 19 -2.95 -0.12 12.40
CA PRO A 19 -4.11 -1.00 12.53
C PRO A 19 -5.40 -0.21 12.74
N TYR A 20 -6.44 -0.57 12.01
CA TYR A 20 -7.76 0.06 12.06
C TYR A 20 -8.84 -0.97 12.34
N ARG A 21 -9.96 -0.53 12.92
CA ARG A 21 -11.07 -1.43 13.24
C ARG A 21 -11.59 -2.10 11.97
N SER A 22 -11.62 -3.43 11.98
CA SER A 22 -12.10 -4.25 10.88
C SER A 22 -13.22 -5.20 11.31
N PRO A 23 -14.15 -5.53 10.40
CA PRO A 23 -15.03 -6.69 10.56
C PRO A 23 -14.23 -8.01 10.58
N ALA A 24 -14.85 -9.10 11.04
CA ALA A 24 -14.25 -10.43 10.97
C ALA A 24 -13.92 -10.83 9.51
N GLY A 25 -12.83 -11.56 9.31
CA GLY A 25 -12.33 -11.98 7.99
C GLY A 25 -11.62 -10.88 7.20
N GLN A 26 -11.32 -9.74 7.85
CA GLN A 26 -10.55 -8.64 7.27
C GLN A 26 -9.53 -8.13 8.28
N THR A 27 -8.33 -7.84 7.81
CA THR A 27 -7.37 -7.01 8.54
C THR A 27 -7.31 -5.66 7.86
N ARG A 28 -7.47 -4.56 8.62
CA ARG A 28 -7.43 -3.21 8.07
C ARG A 28 -6.27 -2.43 8.67
N HIS A 29 -5.58 -1.70 7.82
CA HIS A 29 -4.63 -0.68 8.24
C HIS A 29 -4.92 0.61 7.49
N SER A 30 -4.79 1.75 8.15
CA SER A 30 -5.07 3.07 7.55
C SER A 30 -3.95 4.05 7.83
N ARG A 31 -3.76 5.01 6.93
CA ARG A 31 -2.88 6.16 7.12
C ARG A 31 -3.51 7.45 6.57
N PRO A 32 -3.14 8.62 7.10
CA PRO A 32 -3.45 9.88 6.45
C PRO A 32 -2.84 9.95 5.04
N SER A 33 -3.57 10.50 4.09
CA SER A 33 -3.08 10.83 2.75
C SER A 33 -3.01 12.35 2.58
N ALA A 34 -2.54 12.83 1.42
CA ALA A 34 -2.50 14.27 1.13
C ALA A 34 -3.89 14.93 1.06
N CYS A 35 -4.96 14.17 0.76
CA CYS A 35 -6.31 14.70 0.59
C CYS A 35 -7.38 13.99 1.42
N GLY A 36 -7.03 12.95 2.18
CA GLY A 36 -7.98 12.15 2.92
C GLY A 36 -7.32 11.02 3.72
N GLN A 37 -7.81 9.81 3.51
CA GLN A 37 -7.36 8.61 4.22
C GLN A 37 -7.19 7.44 3.26
N GLU A 38 -5.98 6.88 3.24
CA GLU A 38 -5.68 5.62 2.58
C GLU A 38 -5.94 4.46 3.55
N THR A 39 -6.67 3.45 3.10
CA THR A 39 -6.96 2.23 3.88
C THR A 39 -6.61 1.01 3.06
N MET A 40 -5.79 0.13 3.64
CA MET A 40 -5.50 -1.19 3.12
C MET A 40 -6.33 -2.24 3.84
N VAL A 41 -7.02 -3.08 3.08
CA VAL A 41 -7.80 -4.22 3.57
C VAL A 41 -7.14 -5.50 3.07
N LEU A 42 -6.79 -6.40 3.98
CA LEU A 42 -6.24 -7.73 3.67
C LEU A 42 -7.32 -8.78 3.94
N TYR A 43 -7.52 -9.69 2.99
CA TYR A 43 -8.48 -10.78 3.09
C TYR A 43 -7.78 -12.12 3.29
N ASP A 44 -8.45 -13.07 3.93
CA ASP A 44 -7.84 -14.38 4.27
C ASP A 44 -7.49 -15.22 3.03
N ASP A 45 -8.06 -14.93 1.86
CA ASP A 45 -7.81 -15.63 0.60
C ASP A 45 -6.61 -15.08 -0.20
N GLY A 46 -5.90 -14.10 0.35
CA GLY A 46 -4.77 -13.45 -0.29
C GLY A 46 -5.14 -12.27 -1.20
N GLU A 47 -6.42 -11.92 -1.35
CA GLU A 47 -6.79 -10.63 -1.94
C GLU A 47 -6.43 -9.48 -1.01
N LEU A 48 -6.26 -8.30 -1.61
CA LEU A 48 -6.19 -7.04 -0.89
C LEU A 48 -7.00 -5.97 -1.61
N ALA A 49 -7.43 -4.97 -0.85
CA ALA A 49 -7.96 -3.72 -1.39
C ALA A 49 -7.15 -2.53 -0.85
N LEU A 50 -6.89 -1.55 -1.72
CA LEU A 50 -6.38 -0.24 -1.34
C LEU A 50 -7.46 0.79 -1.66
N LEU A 51 -7.89 1.53 -0.66
CA LEU A 51 -8.99 2.49 -0.74
C LEU A 51 -8.47 3.87 -0.39
N GLU A 52 -8.85 4.88 -1.15
CA GLU A 52 -8.61 6.29 -0.83
C GLU A 52 -9.94 7.00 -0.64
N ALA A 53 -10.19 7.49 0.57
CA ALA A 53 -11.42 8.20 0.91
C ALA A 53 -11.15 9.66 1.25
N VAL A 54 -11.89 10.58 0.62
CA VAL A 54 -11.80 12.03 0.81
C VAL A 54 -13.18 12.53 1.26
N ASN A 55 -13.24 13.22 2.40
CA ASN A 55 -14.51 13.74 2.96
C ASN A 55 -15.64 12.69 3.05
N GLY A 56 -15.29 11.45 3.40
CA GLY A 56 -16.25 10.34 3.50
C GLY A 56 -16.70 9.74 2.16
N GLN A 57 -16.14 10.19 1.04
CA GLN A 57 -16.40 9.65 -0.30
C GLN A 57 -15.19 8.86 -0.79
N LEU A 58 -15.42 7.71 -1.42
CA LEU A 58 -14.37 6.91 -2.04
C LEU A 58 -13.91 7.59 -3.34
N LEU A 59 -12.65 8.02 -3.38
CA LEU A 59 -12.04 8.66 -4.56
C LEU A 59 -11.38 7.64 -5.47
N TYR A 60 -10.69 6.67 -4.90
CA TYR A 60 -10.00 5.61 -5.64
C TYR A 60 -10.06 4.28 -4.90
N SER A 61 -10.06 3.20 -5.66
CA SER A 61 -9.93 1.85 -5.14
C SER A 61 -9.18 0.93 -6.09
N PHE A 62 -8.30 0.12 -5.53
CA PHE A 62 -7.80 -1.10 -6.14
C PHE A 62 -8.32 -2.29 -5.36
N GLN A 63 -8.68 -3.37 -6.06
CA GLN A 63 -8.94 -4.67 -5.45
C GLN A 63 -8.33 -5.76 -6.34
N GLY A 64 -7.57 -6.66 -5.75
CA GLY A 64 -6.99 -7.79 -6.45
C GLY A 64 -5.88 -8.46 -5.68
N ARG A 65 -5.15 -9.33 -6.38
CA ARG A 65 -3.99 -10.05 -5.87
C ARG A 65 -2.74 -9.47 -6.50
N ILE A 66 -1.67 -9.38 -5.72
CA ILE A 66 -0.35 -8.95 -6.19
C ILE A 66 0.65 -10.09 -6.03
N ALA A 67 1.66 -10.11 -6.89
CA ALA A 67 2.66 -11.16 -6.95
C ALA A 67 3.88 -10.88 -6.04
N SER A 68 4.10 -9.63 -5.61
CA SER A 68 5.29 -9.26 -4.85
C SER A 68 5.16 -7.95 -4.07
N GLU A 69 6.09 -7.70 -3.16
CA GLU A 69 6.25 -6.40 -2.50
C GLU A 69 6.53 -5.27 -3.50
N ALA A 70 7.23 -5.54 -4.61
CA ALA A 70 7.51 -4.53 -5.62
C ALA A 70 6.22 -4.00 -6.25
N GLU A 71 5.26 -4.88 -6.55
CA GLU A 71 3.93 -4.48 -7.04
C GLU A 71 3.16 -3.67 -5.99
N LEU A 72 3.25 -4.03 -4.71
CA LEU A 72 2.67 -3.22 -3.62
C LEU A 72 3.24 -1.80 -3.62
N ARG A 73 4.57 -1.67 -3.73
CA ARG A 73 5.24 -0.36 -3.72
C ARG A 73 4.85 0.49 -4.93
N VAL A 74 4.68 -0.13 -6.10
CA VAL A 74 4.13 0.55 -7.29
C VAL A 74 2.69 1.00 -7.04
N LEU A 75 1.84 0.13 -6.48
CA LEU A 75 0.44 0.45 -6.15
C LEU A 75 0.34 1.63 -5.18
N LEU A 76 1.20 1.66 -4.17
CA LEU A 76 1.30 2.76 -3.20
C LEU A 76 1.98 4.02 -3.75
N ARG A 77 2.26 4.06 -5.06
CA ARG A 77 2.99 5.13 -5.74
C ARG A 77 4.30 5.50 -5.02
N GLN A 78 4.92 4.54 -4.35
CA GLN A 78 6.25 4.66 -3.77
C GLN A 78 7.36 4.42 -4.81
N VAL A 79 7.04 4.59 -6.10
CA VAL A 79 8.07 4.64 -7.13
C VAL A 79 8.88 5.89 -6.84
N ASN A 80 10.07 5.68 -6.28
CA ASN A 80 11.03 6.72 -5.94
C ASN A 80 11.33 7.58 -7.17
N TRP A 81 10.64 8.70 -7.33
CA TRP A 81 11.16 9.81 -8.12
C TRP A 81 12.19 10.64 -7.33
N ALA A 82 12.42 10.33 -6.05
CA ALA A 82 13.25 11.14 -5.15
C ALA A 82 14.38 10.39 -4.43
N THR A 83 14.80 9.19 -4.86
CA THR A 83 16.02 8.54 -4.32
C THR A 83 16.81 7.75 -5.35
N GLU A 84 17.20 8.41 -6.44
CA GLU A 84 18.55 8.23 -6.96
C GLU A 84 19.27 9.57 -6.77
N PRO A 85 20.31 9.70 -5.93
CA PRO A 85 21.31 10.71 -6.23
C PRO A 85 21.89 10.34 -7.60
N LEU A 86 21.92 11.30 -8.52
CA LEU A 86 22.61 11.19 -9.81
C LEU A 86 24.08 10.79 -9.56
N ALA A 87 24.34 9.49 -9.46
CA ALA A 87 25.68 8.93 -9.40
C ALA A 87 26.19 8.72 -10.82
N TYR A 88 26.17 9.80 -11.60
CA TYR A 88 27.11 9.96 -12.70
C TYR A 88 27.88 11.24 -12.42
N SER A 89 28.93 11.09 -11.62
CA SER A 89 30.06 11.99 -11.72
C SER A 89 30.58 11.85 -13.15
N LEU A 90 30.27 12.83 -14.00
CA LEU A 90 31.08 13.12 -15.16
C LEU A 90 32.45 13.53 -14.63
N THR A 91 33.36 12.56 -14.48
CA THR A 91 34.78 12.85 -14.49
C THR A 91 35.11 13.34 -15.89
N GLU A 92 35.37 14.64 -15.94
CA GLU A 92 36.08 15.48 -16.93
C GLU A 92 36.33 14.92 -18.35
#